data_AF-A0AAV5JM57-F1
#
_entry.id   AF-A0AAV5JM57-F1
#
_cell.length_a   1.000
_cell.length_b   1.000
_cell.length_c   1.000
_cell.angle_alpha   90.00
_cell.angle_beta   90.00
_cell.angle_gamma   90.00
#
_symmetry.space_group_name_H-M   'P 1'
#
loop_
_entity.id
_entity.type
_entity.pdbx_description
1 polymer ?
#
loop_
_entity_poly.entity_id
_entity_poly.type
_entity_poly.pdbx_seq_one_letter_code
_entity_poly.pdbx_strand_id
1 'polypeptide(L)'
;MKQWNIGVYFSLRFQEIAGALDSALAVPILVPVQSSHSDENSQDLTLKQSVTLLESLRSCWSEDVLLISCADKFLRLSLQLLSRYSNWLSSGLADWKKGSVSSNPGCEWAISALPDDFIIHDINWLAKRICGDYLEGILQLLSTCSTEVLDLVKKSILHGGKSLSDLLPSVINTIIEALVDKSVEDLRQLKGITATYRMTNKPLPVRHSPYVAGILRPLKIAGCSRWRTSNNIFDRRC
;
A
#
# COMPACT_ATOMS: atom_id res chain seq x y z
N MET A 1 -32.45 -6.65 -36.55
CA MET A 1 -31.54 -7.25 -35.54
C MET A 1 -31.42 -6.25 -34.40
N LYS A 2 -31.60 -6.67 -33.13
CA LYS A 2 -31.46 -5.77 -31.98
C LYS A 2 -30.00 -5.31 -31.90
N GLN A 3 -29.75 -4.01 -32.09
CA GLN A 3 -28.41 -3.44 -31.99
C GLN A 3 -27.86 -3.63 -30.58
N TRP A 4 -26.58 -3.95 -30.47
CA TRP A 4 -25.92 -4.09 -29.18
C TRP A 4 -25.81 -2.72 -28.51
N ASN A 5 -26.36 -2.56 -27.30
CA ASN A 5 -26.32 -1.29 -26.61
C ASN A 5 -24.97 -1.13 -25.91
N ILE A 6 -24.06 -0.43 -26.59
CA ILE A 6 -22.69 -0.16 -26.14
C ILE A 6 -22.69 0.59 -24.79
N GLY A 7 -23.68 1.45 -24.54
CA GLY A 7 -23.84 2.14 -23.27
C GLY A 7 -24.12 1.18 -22.13
N VAL A 8 -25.08 0.27 -22.30
CA VAL A 8 -25.42 -0.76 -21.30
C VAL A 8 -24.24 -1.70 -21.05
N TYR A 9 -23.52 -2.08 -22.12
CA TYR A 9 -22.31 -2.88 -21.99
C TYR A 9 -21.26 -2.20 -21.11
N PHE A 10 -20.93 -0.94 -21.41
CA PHE A 10 -19.95 -0.20 -20.62
C PHE A 10 -20.42 -0.01 -19.17
N SER A 11 -21.71 0.28 -18.94
CA SER A 11 -22.24 0.39 -17.58
C SER A 11 -22.07 -0.89 -16.77
N LEU A 12 -22.29 -2.07 -17.38
CA LEU A 12 -22.09 -3.35 -16.73
C LEU A 12 -20.60 -3.58 -16.39
N ARG A 13 -19.71 -3.34 -17.36
CA ARG A 13 -18.25 -3.47 -17.15
C ARG A 13 -17.71 -2.46 -16.14
N PHE A 14 -18.23 -1.24 -16.14
CA PHE A 14 -17.88 -0.23 -15.15
C PHE A 14 -18.25 -0.71 -13.73
N GLN A 15 -19.47 -1.22 -13.55
CA GLN A 15 -19.93 -1.70 -12.25
C GLN A 15 -19.12 -2.92 -11.78
N GLU A 16 -18.81 -3.85 -12.68
CA GLU A 16 -17.98 -5.02 -12.38
C GLU A 16 -16.58 -4.61 -11.93
N ILE A 17 -15.89 -3.78 -12.73
CA ILE A 17 -14.49 -3.41 -12.51
C ILE A 17 -14.33 -2.45 -11.33
N ALA A 18 -15.11 -1.37 -11.30
CA ALA A 18 -15.05 -0.38 -10.23
C ALA A 18 -15.61 -0.96 -8.92
N GLY A 19 -16.67 -1.77 -9.00
CA GLY A 19 -17.27 -2.41 -7.83
C GLY A 19 -16.33 -3.43 -7.17
N ALA A 20 -15.52 -4.15 -7.94
CA ALA A 20 -14.48 -5.03 -7.40
C ALA A 20 -13.45 -4.23 -6.57
N LEU A 21 -12.95 -3.11 -7.11
CA LEU A 21 -12.03 -2.24 -6.38
C LEU A 21 -12.70 -1.63 -5.15
N ASP A 22 -13.89 -1.06 -5.29
CA ASP A 22 -14.62 -0.44 -4.18
C ASP A 22 -14.85 -1.43 -3.03
N SER A 23 -15.18 -2.68 -3.35
CA SER A 23 -15.35 -3.75 -2.35
C SER A 23 -14.04 -4.08 -1.63
N ALA A 24 -12.90 -4.07 -2.34
CA ALA A 24 -11.59 -4.28 -1.73
C ALA A 24 -11.16 -3.10 -0.83
N LEU A 25 -11.47 -1.87 -1.25
CA LEU A 25 -11.15 -0.64 -0.51
C LEU A 25 -12.10 -0.40 0.69
N ALA A 26 -13.30 -0.98 0.68
CA ALA A 26 -14.25 -0.90 1.79
C ALA A 26 -13.77 -1.64 3.05
N VAL A 27 -12.81 -2.57 2.92
CA VAL A 27 -12.22 -3.25 4.06
C VAL A 27 -11.32 -2.26 4.83
N PRO A 28 -11.59 -1.98 6.11
CA PRO A 28 -10.87 -0.95 6.87
C PRO A 28 -9.44 -1.37 7.25
N ILE A 29 -9.04 -2.60 6.93
CA ILE A 29 -7.76 -3.18 7.30
C ILE A 29 -6.96 -3.49 6.03
N LEU A 30 -5.66 -3.19 6.07
CA LEU A 30 -4.70 -3.65 5.07
C LEU A 30 -4.60 -5.16 5.13
N VAL A 31 -4.96 -5.84 4.04
CA VAL A 31 -4.98 -7.31 4.00
C VAL A 31 -3.76 -7.78 3.22
N PRO A 32 -2.74 -8.36 3.88
CA PRO A 32 -1.64 -8.99 3.19
C PRO A 32 -2.14 -10.17 2.36
N VAL A 33 -1.60 -10.32 1.16
CA VAL A 33 -1.84 -11.49 0.32
C VAL A 33 -1.15 -12.68 0.99
N GLN A 34 -1.92 -13.71 1.34
CA GLN A 34 -1.37 -14.98 1.81
C GLN A 34 -0.85 -15.75 0.59
N SER A 35 0.45 -15.68 0.31
CA SER A 35 1.08 -16.44 -0.77
C SER A 35 1.19 -17.92 -0.37
N SER A 36 0.19 -18.73 -0.71
CA SER A 36 0.26 -20.19 -0.54
C SER A 36 0.88 -20.92 -1.72
N HIS A 37 1.30 -20.21 -2.78
CA HIS A 37 1.94 -20.82 -3.95
C HIS A 37 3.16 -20.01 -4.41
N SER A 38 4.30 -20.66 -4.31
CA SER A 38 5.62 -20.22 -4.76
C SER A 38 5.70 -20.30 -6.28
N ASP A 39 5.53 -19.17 -6.96
CA ASP A 39 6.16 -18.92 -8.25
C ASP A 39 7.29 -17.92 -8.02
N GLU A 40 8.52 -18.36 -8.27
CA GLU A 40 9.79 -17.65 -7.99
C GLU A 40 10.00 -16.37 -8.82
N ASN A 41 8.99 -15.92 -9.59
CA ASN A 41 9.03 -14.68 -10.39
C ASN A 41 7.92 -13.66 -10.03
N SER A 42 7.11 -13.93 -9.01
CA SER A 42 5.86 -13.18 -8.74
C SER A 42 5.85 -12.51 -7.37
N GLN A 43 6.93 -11.84 -6.97
CA GLN A 43 6.90 -10.89 -5.85
C GLN A 43 6.47 -9.52 -6.38
N ASP A 44 5.20 -9.38 -6.76
CA ASP A 44 4.75 -8.16 -7.44
C ASP A 44 3.96 -7.21 -6.52
N LEU A 45 3.04 -7.69 -5.69
CA LEU A 45 2.27 -6.85 -4.77
C LEU A 45 1.94 -7.61 -3.48
N THR A 46 1.91 -6.89 -2.35
CA THR A 46 1.75 -7.46 -1.01
C THR A 46 0.36 -7.26 -0.43
N LEU A 47 -0.36 -6.21 -0.85
CA LEU A 47 -1.68 -5.85 -0.35
C LEU A 47 -2.77 -6.27 -1.33
N LYS A 48 -3.84 -6.87 -0.82
CA LYS A 48 -5.02 -7.24 -1.63
C LYS A 48 -5.60 -6.03 -2.37
N GLN A 49 -5.65 -4.87 -1.70
CA GLN A 49 -6.15 -3.64 -2.29
C GLN A 49 -5.33 -3.22 -3.53
N SER A 50 -4.01 -3.32 -3.45
CA SER A 50 -3.10 -2.99 -4.54
C SER A 50 -3.20 -3.99 -5.69
N VAL A 51 -3.33 -5.29 -5.37
CA VAL A 51 -3.58 -6.35 -6.36
C VAL A 51 -4.88 -6.08 -7.12
N THR A 52 -5.98 -5.83 -6.41
CA THR A 52 -7.28 -5.57 -7.04
C THR A 52 -7.24 -4.31 -7.91
N LEU A 53 -6.53 -3.26 -7.52
CA LEU A 53 -6.33 -2.09 -8.39
C LEU A 53 -5.67 -2.48 -9.72
N LEU A 54 -4.56 -3.24 -9.66
CA LEU A 54 -3.85 -3.65 -10.85
C LEU A 54 -4.70 -4.55 -11.76
N GLU A 55 -5.44 -5.49 -11.17
CA GLU A 55 -6.38 -6.36 -11.89
C GLU A 55 -7.49 -5.55 -12.56
N SER A 56 -8.09 -4.59 -11.85
CA SER A 56 -9.12 -3.69 -12.42
C SER A 56 -8.58 -2.84 -13.56
N LEU A 57 -7.34 -2.33 -13.45
CA LEU A 57 -6.68 -1.58 -14.52
C LEU A 57 -6.41 -2.46 -15.75
N ARG A 58 -5.88 -3.67 -15.55
CA ARG A 58 -5.65 -4.64 -16.63
C ARG A 58 -6.96 -5.05 -17.30
N SER A 59 -8.01 -5.27 -16.52
CA SER A 59 -9.34 -5.64 -17.02
C SER A 59 -9.89 -4.61 -18.01
N CYS A 60 -9.68 -3.31 -17.75
CA CYS A 60 -10.13 -2.22 -18.63
C CYS A 60 -9.57 -2.30 -20.07
N TRP A 61 -8.40 -2.90 -20.24
CA TRP A 61 -7.69 -2.98 -21.52
C TRP A 61 -7.45 -4.41 -22.00
N SER A 62 -8.13 -5.37 -21.38
CA SER A 62 -8.09 -6.78 -21.80
C SER A 62 -8.88 -6.98 -23.10
N GLU A 63 -8.44 -7.93 -23.94
CA GLU A 63 -9.07 -8.22 -25.24
C GLU A 63 -10.55 -8.63 -25.11
N ASP A 64 -10.91 -9.31 -24.01
CA ASP A 64 -12.27 -9.78 -23.74
C ASP A 64 -13.24 -8.68 -23.27
N VAL A 65 -12.70 -7.52 -22.87
CA VAL A 65 -13.47 -6.41 -22.29
C VAL A 65 -13.44 -5.17 -23.16
N LEU A 66 -12.30 -4.88 -23.79
CA LEU A 66 -12.07 -3.64 -24.49
C LEU A 66 -12.84 -3.61 -25.82
N LEU A 67 -13.77 -2.67 -25.93
CA LEU A 67 -14.32 -2.24 -27.21
C LEU A 67 -13.65 -0.93 -27.59
N ILE A 68 -12.87 -0.92 -28.68
CA ILE A 68 -12.12 0.26 -29.14
C ILE A 68 -13.02 1.49 -29.32
N SER A 69 -14.28 1.31 -29.75
CA SER A 69 -15.29 2.37 -29.85
C SER A 69 -15.67 3.03 -28.51
N CYS A 70 -15.19 2.52 -27.38
CA CYS A 70 -15.36 3.05 -26.02
C CYS A 70 -14.04 3.16 -25.25
N ALA A 71 -12.90 3.18 -25.96
CA ALA A 71 -11.58 3.28 -25.33
C ALA A 71 -11.43 4.56 -24.49
N ASP A 72 -12.08 5.66 -24.89
CA ASP A 72 -12.15 6.91 -24.12
C ASP A 72 -12.80 6.70 -22.74
N LYS A 73 -13.85 5.88 -22.67
CA LYS A 73 -14.54 5.56 -21.43
C LYS A 73 -13.73 4.64 -20.53
N PHE A 74 -13.03 3.65 -21.11
CA PHE A 74 -12.12 2.77 -20.36
C PHE A 74 -10.87 3.49 -19.86
N LEU A 75 -10.36 4.46 -20.63
CA LEU A 75 -9.31 5.36 -20.17
C LEU A 75 -9.79 6.20 -18.99
N ARG A 76 -10.97 6.81 -19.09
CA ARG A 76 -11.57 7.55 -17.98
C ARG A 76 -11.75 6.67 -16.75
N LEU A 77 -12.24 5.44 -16.91
CA LEU A 77 -12.36 4.48 -15.82
C LEU A 77 -11.00 4.16 -15.19
N SER A 78 -9.97 3.90 -16.00
CA SER A 78 -8.61 3.65 -15.51
C SER A 78 -8.10 4.79 -14.61
N LEU A 79 -8.26 6.04 -15.05
CA LEU A 79 -7.86 7.22 -14.28
C LEU A 79 -8.70 7.38 -13.00
N GLN A 80 -9.99 7.04 -13.06
CA GLN A 80 -10.87 7.05 -11.89
C GLN A 80 -10.46 5.98 -10.87
N LEU A 81 -10.06 4.77 -11.29
CA LEU A 81 -9.56 3.72 -10.40
C LEU A 81 -8.28 4.17 -9.66
N LEU A 82 -7.34 4.77 -10.38
CA LEU A 82 -6.13 5.35 -9.79
C LEU A 82 -6.47 6.43 -8.76
N SER A 83 -7.35 7.36 -9.14
CA SER A 83 -7.78 8.44 -8.24
C SER A 83 -8.49 7.91 -6.98
N ARG A 84 -9.35 6.90 -7.12
CA ARG A 84 -10.02 6.25 -5.98
C ARG A 84 -9.02 5.64 -5.01
N TYR A 85 -8.03 4.92 -5.52
CA TYR A 85 -6.99 4.32 -4.70
C TYR A 85 -6.12 5.37 -3.99
N SER A 86 -5.69 6.42 -4.70
CA SER A 86 -4.94 7.55 -4.13
C SER A 86 -5.71 8.27 -3.02
N ASN A 87 -7.01 8.50 -3.22
CA ASN A 87 -7.89 9.14 -2.23
C ASN A 87 -8.12 8.24 -1.01
N TRP A 88 -8.30 6.94 -1.23
CA TRP A 88 -8.41 5.96 -0.16
C TRP A 88 -7.15 5.92 0.71
N LEU A 89 -5.96 5.87 0.11
CA LEU A 89 -4.68 5.96 0.83
C LEU A 89 -4.57 7.26 1.63
N SER A 90 -4.91 8.40 1.02
CA SER A 90 -4.84 9.71 1.67
C SER A 90 -5.80 9.83 2.85
N SER A 91 -7.03 9.32 2.70
CA SER A 91 -8.03 9.29 3.77
C SER A 91 -7.58 8.40 4.92
N GLY A 92 -7.13 7.18 4.62
CA GLY A 92 -6.64 6.25 5.63
C GLY A 92 -5.45 6.81 6.42
N LEU A 93 -4.54 7.50 5.73
CA LEU A 93 -3.42 8.20 6.35
C LEU A 93 -3.88 9.32 7.30
N ALA A 94 -4.87 10.11 6.88
CA ALA A 94 -5.42 11.20 7.68
C ALA A 94 -6.17 10.69 8.92
N ASP A 95 -6.95 9.62 8.77
CA ASP A 95 -7.65 8.99 9.89
C ASP A 95 -6.68 8.35 10.87
N TRP A 96 -5.58 7.80 10.35
CA TRP A 96 -4.52 7.29 11.18
C TRP A 96 -3.83 8.39 12.01
N LYS A 97 -3.52 9.56 11.44
CA LYS A 97 -3.01 10.71 12.20
C LYS A 97 -3.95 11.15 13.32
N LYS A 98 -5.26 11.09 13.11
CA LYS A 98 -6.26 11.39 14.16
C LYS A 98 -6.33 10.30 15.24
N GLY A 99 -6.20 9.04 14.83
CA GLY A 99 -6.21 7.88 15.71
C GLY A 99 -5.01 7.81 16.67
N SER A 100 -3.84 8.37 16.33
CA SER A 100 -2.71 8.43 17.28
C SER A 100 -2.96 9.39 18.46
N VAL A 101 -3.85 10.37 18.29
CA VAL A 101 -4.15 11.42 19.28
C VAL A 101 -5.29 11.02 20.23
N SER A 102 -6.13 10.06 19.86
CA SER A 102 -7.22 9.56 20.71
C SER A 102 -7.12 8.05 20.88
N SER A 103 -6.92 7.58 22.12
CA SER A 103 -6.89 6.16 22.49
C SER A 103 -8.25 5.49 22.36
N ASN A 104 -8.85 5.52 21.16
CA ASN A 104 -10.11 4.87 20.86
C ASN A 104 -9.80 3.55 20.14
N PRO A 105 -10.12 2.38 20.74
CA PRO A 105 -9.82 1.07 20.15
C PRO A 105 -10.60 0.74 18.86
N GLY A 106 -11.38 1.70 18.33
CA GLY A 106 -12.19 1.57 17.11
C GLY A 106 -11.67 2.36 15.90
N CYS A 107 -10.46 2.93 15.94
CA CYS A 107 -9.81 3.42 14.70
C CYS A 107 -9.25 2.21 13.93
N GLU A 108 -10.14 1.61 13.14
CA GLU A 108 -10.06 0.28 12.50
C GLU A 108 -9.07 0.15 11.33
N TRP A 109 -8.30 1.19 10.99
CA TRP A 109 -7.05 1.07 10.21
C TRP A 109 -5.89 0.58 11.10
N ALA A 110 -6.20 -0.37 11.99
CA ALA A 110 -5.28 -0.90 12.97
C ALA A 110 -4.31 -1.83 12.25
N ILE A 111 -3.10 -1.33 12.03
CA ILE A 111 -1.92 -2.12 11.68
C ILE A 111 -1.62 -3.00 12.90
N SER A 112 -2.28 -4.16 12.98
CA SER A 112 -1.66 -5.34 13.59
C SER A 112 -0.24 -5.36 13.07
N ALA A 113 0.76 -5.41 13.95
CA ALA A 113 2.19 -5.19 13.71
C ALA A 113 2.82 -6.02 12.54
N LEU A 114 2.37 -5.77 11.33
CA LEU A 114 2.77 -6.27 10.02
C LEU A 114 3.04 -5.02 9.15
N PRO A 115 4.01 -5.09 8.24
CA PRO A 115 5.02 -4.04 8.07
C PRO A 115 4.49 -2.92 7.20
N ASP A 116 4.54 -1.71 7.72
CA ASP A 116 4.33 -0.44 7.02
C ASP A 116 5.08 -0.34 5.67
N ASP A 117 6.16 -1.13 5.54
CA ASP A 117 6.93 -1.34 4.30
C ASP A 117 6.08 -1.85 3.13
N PHE A 118 4.99 -2.59 3.37
CA PHE A 118 4.13 -3.15 2.33
C PHE A 118 3.42 -2.07 1.51
N ILE A 119 2.92 -1.02 2.18
CA ILE A 119 2.29 0.11 1.50
C ILE A 119 3.31 0.86 0.65
N ILE A 120 4.50 1.11 1.22
CA ILE A 120 5.61 1.80 0.53
C ILE A 120 6.06 0.99 -0.69
N HIS A 121 6.19 -0.33 -0.53
CA HIS A 121 6.56 -1.25 -1.59
C HIS A 121 5.52 -1.25 -2.72
N ASP A 122 4.26 -1.49 -2.39
CA ASP A 122 3.18 -1.60 -3.37
C ASP A 122 2.94 -0.29 -4.12
N ILE A 123 3.01 0.88 -3.45
CA ILE A 123 2.90 2.18 -4.12
C ILE A 123 4.03 2.37 -5.15
N ASN A 124 5.28 2.11 -4.75
CA ASN A 124 6.43 2.23 -5.67
C ASN A 124 6.31 1.26 -6.85
N TRP A 125 5.94 0.01 -6.57
CA TRP A 125 5.78 -1.01 -7.59
C TRP A 125 4.66 -0.63 -8.56
N LEU A 126 3.49 -0.21 -8.06
CA LEU A 126 2.34 0.20 -8.87
C LEU A 126 2.71 1.39 -9.76
N ALA A 127 3.31 2.44 -9.19
CA ALA A 127 3.70 3.62 -9.94
C ALA A 127 4.68 3.27 -11.07
N LYS A 128 5.67 2.40 -10.80
CA LYS A 128 6.61 1.91 -11.82
C LYS A 128 5.89 1.12 -12.91
N ARG A 129 5.00 0.19 -12.53
CA ARG A 129 4.28 -0.66 -13.48
C ARG A 129 3.30 0.13 -14.35
N ILE A 130 2.59 1.09 -13.78
CA ILE A 130 1.64 1.96 -14.49
C ILE A 130 2.37 2.84 -15.51
N CYS A 131 3.52 3.41 -15.14
CA CYS A 131 4.31 4.27 -16.02
C CYS A 131 5.17 3.49 -17.05
N GLY A 132 5.29 2.17 -16.90
CA GLY A 132 6.03 1.28 -17.80
C GLY A 132 5.09 0.41 -18.64
N ASP A 133 5.19 -0.91 -18.50
CA ASP A 133 4.51 -1.92 -19.33
C ASP A 133 3.02 -1.67 -19.54
N TYR A 134 2.30 -1.20 -18.51
CA TYR A 134 0.86 -0.93 -18.60
C TYR A 134 0.56 0.18 -19.61
N LEU A 135 1.30 1.29 -19.53
CA LEU A 135 1.19 2.39 -20.48
C LEU A 135 1.61 1.95 -21.89
N GLU A 136 2.69 1.20 -22.02
CA GLU A 136 3.16 0.70 -23.31
C GLU A 136 2.10 -0.19 -23.98
N GLY A 137 1.46 -1.08 -23.23
CA GLY A 137 0.37 -1.92 -23.72
C GLY A 137 -0.82 -1.11 -24.22
N ILE A 138 -1.23 -0.06 -23.50
CA ILE A 138 -2.31 0.84 -23.94
C ILE A 138 -1.94 1.56 -25.23
N LEU A 139 -0.71 2.07 -25.34
CA LEU A 139 -0.26 2.79 -26.54
C LEU A 139 -0.18 1.86 -27.76
N GLN A 140 0.18 0.59 -27.57
CA GLN A 140 0.15 -0.42 -28.63
C GLN A 140 -1.27 -0.70 -29.10
N LEU A 141 -2.23 -0.86 -28.18
CA LEU A 141 -3.64 -1.08 -28.51
C LEU A 141 -4.27 0.10 -29.26
N LEU A 142 -3.78 1.32 -28.99
CA LEU A 142 -4.25 2.55 -29.62
C LEU A 142 -3.36 3.02 -30.79
N SER A 143 -2.46 2.18 -31.31
CA SER A 143 -1.44 2.58 -32.28
C SER A 143 -2.00 3.15 -33.60
N THR A 144 -3.27 2.86 -33.90
CA THR A 144 -3.98 3.38 -35.08
C THR A 144 -4.52 4.80 -34.88
N CYS A 145 -4.52 5.32 -33.65
CA CYS A 145 -4.97 6.66 -33.33
C CYS A 145 -3.94 7.74 -33.72
N SER A 146 -4.37 9.00 -33.77
CA SER A 146 -3.46 10.11 -34.05
C SER A 146 -2.40 10.29 -32.96
N THR A 147 -1.25 10.86 -33.33
CA THR A 147 -0.14 11.15 -32.42
C THR A 147 -0.55 12.06 -31.26
N GLU A 148 -1.45 13.02 -31.52
CA GLU A 148 -2.00 13.93 -30.51
C GLU A 148 -2.81 13.17 -29.43
N VAL A 149 -3.63 12.20 -29.85
CA VAL A 149 -4.41 11.36 -28.93
C VAL A 149 -3.46 10.49 -28.10
N LEU A 150 -2.49 9.83 -28.75
CA LEU A 150 -1.51 9.00 -28.05
C LEU A 150 -0.70 9.80 -27.02
N ASP A 151 -0.30 11.04 -27.33
CA ASP A 151 0.39 11.92 -26.40
C ASP A 151 -0.50 12.32 -25.21
N LEU A 152 -1.78 12.61 -25.45
CA LEU A 152 -2.74 12.90 -24.38
C LEU A 152 -2.96 11.69 -23.46
N VAL A 153 -3.14 10.49 -24.02
CA VAL A 153 -3.28 9.24 -23.25
C VAL A 153 -2.02 9.02 -22.41
N LYS A 154 -0.84 9.13 -23.03
CA LYS A 154 0.45 9.00 -22.35
C LYS A 154 0.57 9.95 -21.16
N LYS A 155 0.31 11.25 -21.38
CA LYS A 155 0.35 12.26 -20.33
C LYS A 155 -0.63 11.97 -19.19
N SER A 156 -1.84 11.51 -19.53
CA SER A 156 -2.87 11.21 -18.54
C SER A 156 -2.50 10.04 -17.63
N ILE A 157 -2.01 8.93 -18.21
CA ILE A 157 -1.60 7.75 -17.44
C ILE A 157 -0.34 8.05 -16.61
N LEU A 158 0.65 8.75 -17.18
CA LEU A 158 1.85 9.17 -16.43
C LEU A 158 1.49 10.09 -15.27
N HIS A 159 0.52 10.99 -15.44
CA HIS A 159 0.02 11.81 -14.35
C HIS A 159 -0.63 10.96 -13.24
N GLY A 160 -1.42 9.96 -13.61
CA GLY A 160 -2.00 9.00 -12.66
C GLY A 160 -0.93 8.24 -11.86
N GLY A 161 0.08 7.69 -12.54
CA GLY A 161 1.20 7.01 -11.87
C GLY A 161 2.02 7.95 -10.98
N LYS A 162 2.28 9.19 -11.44
CA LYS A 162 2.94 10.21 -10.62
C LYS A 162 2.16 10.55 -9.35
N SER A 163 0.83 10.64 -9.43
CA SER A 163 -0.01 10.93 -8.26
C SER A 163 0.17 9.91 -7.13
N LEU A 164 0.43 8.64 -7.46
CA LEU A 164 0.75 7.61 -6.47
C LEU A 164 2.13 7.84 -5.85
N SER A 165 3.15 8.13 -6.67
CA SER A 165 4.49 8.44 -6.18
C SER A 165 4.52 9.69 -5.28
N ASP A 166 3.71 10.69 -5.60
CA ASP A 166 3.61 11.93 -4.82
C ASP A 166 3.00 11.70 -3.41
N LEU A 167 2.27 10.58 -3.20
CA LEU A 167 1.78 10.18 -1.87
C LEU A 167 2.85 9.51 -1.01
N LEU A 168 3.88 8.93 -1.63
CA LEU A 168 4.90 8.14 -0.94
C LEU A 168 5.58 8.91 0.21
N PRO A 169 6.01 10.18 0.06
CA PRO A 169 6.62 10.93 1.16
C PRO A 169 5.66 11.11 2.35
N SER A 170 4.37 11.32 2.08
CA SER A 170 3.35 11.47 3.13
C SER A 170 3.16 10.17 3.91
N VAL A 171 3.10 9.05 3.19
CA VAL A 171 3.02 7.70 3.78
C VAL A 171 4.25 7.43 4.66
N ILE A 172 5.46 7.62 4.13
CA ILE A 172 6.71 7.42 4.87
C ILE A 172 6.77 8.30 6.13
N ASN A 173 6.47 9.59 6.00
CA ASN A 173 6.52 10.51 7.15
C ASN A 173 5.55 10.09 8.24
N THR A 174 4.35 9.66 7.87
CA THR A 174 3.40 9.22 8.88
C THR A 174 3.89 7.94 9.54
N ILE A 175 4.40 6.95 8.77
CA ILE A 175 5.04 5.71 9.30
C ILE A 175 6.13 6.03 10.32
N ILE A 176 6.99 7.00 10.00
CA ILE A 176 8.02 7.50 10.90
C ILE A 176 7.39 8.11 12.16
N GLU A 177 6.37 8.96 12.04
CA GLU A 177 5.64 9.54 13.18
C GLU A 177 5.08 8.44 14.12
N ALA A 178 4.45 7.38 13.58
CA ALA A 178 3.99 6.22 14.39
C ALA A 178 5.12 5.60 15.20
N LEU A 179 6.23 5.35 14.50
CA LEU A 179 7.34 4.59 15.04
C LEU A 179 8.02 5.41 16.13
N VAL A 180 8.14 6.71 15.93
CA VAL A 180 8.63 7.67 16.92
C VAL A 180 7.70 7.71 18.12
N ASP A 181 6.38 7.86 17.93
CA ASP A 181 5.41 7.90 19.03
C ASP A 181 5.47 6.63 19.91
N LYS A 182 5.49 5.45 19.28
CA LYS A 182 5.65 4.16 19.97
C LYS A 182 6.98 4.09 20.72
N SER A 183 8.07 4.55 20.10
CA SER A 183 9.39 4.56 20.71
C SER A 183 9.47 5.53 21.90
N VAL A 184 8.81 6.69 21.81
CA VAL A 184 8.74 7.67 22.90
C VAL A 184 7.98 7.10 24.11
N GLU A 185 6.90 6.34 23.90
CA GLU A 185 6.18 5.69 24.99
C GLU A 185 7.05 4.64 25.70
N ASP A 186 7.77 3.81 24.95
CA ASP A 186 8.74 2.87 25.52
C ASP A 186 9.87 3.61 26.26
N LEU A 187 10.30 4.79 25.78
CA LEU A 187 11.30 5.64 26.44
C LEU A 187 10.81 6.29 27.74
N ARG A 188 9.50 6.53 27.92
CA ARG A 188 8.96 7.12 29.16
C ARG A 188 9.25 6.27 30.41
N GLN A 189 9.33 4.96 30.25
CA GLN A 189 9.62 4.02 31.34
C GLN A 189 11.05 4.20 31.92
N LEU A 190 11.98 4.89 31.22
CA LEU A 190 13.31 5.23 31.73
C LEU A 190 13.28 5.98 33.06
N LYS A 191 12.26 6.82 33.29
CA LYS A 191 12.14 7.62 34.52
C LYS A 191 12.04 6.75 35.79
N GLY A 192 11.51 5.54 35.70
CA GLY A 192 11.40 4.61 36.84
C GLY A 192 12.68 3.83 37.17
N ILE A 193 13.63 3.79 36.23
CA ILE A 193 14.85 2.98 36.38
C ILE A 193 15.83 3.62 37.36
N THR A 194 15.95 4.95 37.35
CA THR A 194 16.82 5.67 38.29
C THR A 194 16.40 5.44 39.74
N ALA A 195 15.10 5.37 40.03
CA ALA A 195 14.59 5.01 41.36
C ALA A 195 14.98 3.57 41.77
N THR A 196 15.03 2.65 40.81
CA THR A 196 15.37 1.24 41.05
C THR A 196 16.83 1.03 41.46
N TYR A 197 17.76 1.82 40.92
CA TYR A 197 19.19 1.78 41.24
C TYR A 197 19.57 2.60 42.48
N ARG A 198 18.70 3.52 42.93
CA ARG A 198 18.92 4.30 44.18
C ARG A 198 18.60 3.50 45.45
N MET A 199 18.04 2.31 45.34
CA MET A 199 17.78 1.44 46.49
C MET A 199 19.07 0.75 46.96
N THR A 200 19.58 1.17 48.11
CA THR A 200 20.86 0.72 48.70
C THR A 200 20.83 -0.70 49.29
N ASN A 201 19.64 -1.30 49.45
CA ASN A 201 19.46 -2.66 50.00
C ASN A 201 19.49 -3.78 48.93
N LYS A 202 19.80 -3.49 47.67
CA LYS A 202 19.81 -4.49 46.60
C LYS A 202 21.23 -5.03 46.34
N PRO A 203 21.37 -6.34 46.06
CA PRO A 203 22.66 -6.90 45.69
C PRO A 203 23.20 -6.27 44.41
N LEU A 204 24.52 -6.31 44.24
CA LEU A 204 25.20 -5.76 43.07
C LEU A 204 24.59 -6.32 41.77
N PRO A 205 24.28 -5.46 40.76
CA PRO A 205 23.67 -5.90 39.51
C PRO A 205 24.60 -6.85 38.74
N VAL A 206 24.12 -8.06 38.44
CA VAL A 206 24.83 -9.07 37.61
C VAL A 206 24.21 -9.25 36.22
N ARG A 207 23.10 -8.57 35.93
CA ARG A 207 22.39 -8.63 34.63
C ARG A 207 21.99 -7.23 34.20
N HIS A 208 21.86 -7.04 32.88
CA HIS A 208 21.31 -5.81 32.33
C HIS A 208 19.86 -5.59 32.79
N SER A 209 19.42 -4.33 32.80
CA SER A 209 18.02 -4.02 33.10
C SER A 209 17.10 -4.71 32.09
N PRO A 210 15.96 -5.29 32.51
CA PRO A 210 14.97 -5.86 31.59
C PRO A 210 14.42 -4.80 30.62
N TYR A 211 14.46 -3.53 31.01
CA TYR A 211 14.11 -2.40 30.17
C TYR A 211 14.94 -2.30 28.88
N VAL A 212 16.24 -2.61 28.95
CA VAL A 212 17.16 -2.50 27.79
C VAL A 212 16.74 -3.45 26.68
N ALA A 213 16.09 -4.58 27.01
CA ALA A 213 15.55 -5.50 26.00
C ALA A 213 14.27 -4.95 25.33
N GLY A 214 13.53 -4.06 26.00
CA GLY A 214 12.28 -3.48 25.51
C GLY A 214 12.45 -2.19 24.70
N ILE A 215 13.52 -1.42 24.93
CA ILE A 215 13.70 -0.07 24.35
C ILE A 215 13.74 -0.04 22.82
N LEU A 216 14.23 -1.11 22.18
CA LEU A 216 14.33 -1.23 20.73
C LEU A 216 13.20 -2.08 20.13
N ARG A 217 12.18 -2.46 20.92
CA ARG A 217 11.09 -3.31 20.46
C ARG A 217 10.36 -2.72 19.23
N PRO A 218 10.00 -1.41 19.18
CA PRO A 218 9.32 -0.84 18.02
C PRO A 218 10.17 -0.93 16.76
N LEU A 219 11.47 -0.62 16.87
CA LEU A 219 12.42 -0.71 15.76
C LEU A 219 12.68 -2.15 15.31
N LYS A 220 12.75 -3.09 16.26
CA LYS A 220 12.97 -4.52 15.95
C LYS A 220 11.77 -5.08 15.19
N ILE A 221 10.55 -4.72 15.57
CA ILE A 221 9.33 -5.14 14.87
C ILE A 221 9.29 -4.52 13.47
N ALA A 222 9.59 -3.23 13.33
CA ALA A 222 9.61 -2.54 12.04
C ALA A 222 10.75 -3.02 11.11
N GLY A 223 11.92 -3.36 11.65
CA GLY A 223 13.09 -3.76 10.86
C GLY A 223 13.14 -5.24 10.50
N CYS A 224 12.49 -6.14 11.26
CA CYS A 224 12.58 -7.59 11.06
C CYS A 224 11.92 -8.07 9.76
N SER A 225 11.03 -7.28 9.16
CA SER A 225 10.49 -7.50 7.79
C SER A 225 11.57 -7.42 6.72
N ARG A 226 12.48 -6.45 6.82
CA ARG A 226 13.53 -6.16 5.82
C ARG A 226 14.72 -7.12 5.87
N TRP A 227 15.05 -7.66 7.05
CA TRP A 227 16.17 -8.59 7.20
C TRP A 227 15.83 -10.05 6.85
N ARG A 228 14.55 -10.41 6.84
CA ARG A 228 14.09 -11.78 6.54
C ARG A 228 14.20 -12.13 5.04
N THR A 229 14.20 -11.14 4.16
CA THR A 229 14.35 -11.31 2.70
C THR A 229 15.79 -11.20 2.20
N SER A 230 16.76 -10.81 3.04
CA SER A 230 18.14 -10.58 2.57
C SER A 230 19.25 -11.33 3.31
N ASN A 231 19.02 -12.09 4.39
CA ASN A 231 20.09 -12.92 4.93
C ASN A 231 19.60 -14.10 5.78
N ASN A 232 19.82 -15.30 5.25
CA ASN A 232 19.74 -16.59 5.92
C ASN A 232 20.95 -16.83 6.86
N ILE A 233 21.39 -15.80 7.61
CA ILE A 233 22.66 -15.84 8.38
C ILE A 233 22.47 -15.47 9.87
N PHE A 234 21.37 -14.83 10.25
CA PHE A 234 21.07 -14.53 11.66
C PHE A 234 19.97 -15.41 12.26
N ASP A 235 19.81 -16.64 11.75
CA ASP A 235 19.13 -17.70 12.48
C ASP A 235 20.15 -18.50 13.29
N ARG A 236 20.69 -17.89 14.35
CA ARG A 236 21.40 -18.54 15.46
C ARG A 236 21.82 -17.49 16.48
N ARG A 237 20.93 -17.21 17.43
CA ARG A 237 21.17 -16.95 18.87
C ARG A 237 19.96 -16.20 19.44
N CYS A 238 18.94 -16.98 19.77
CA CYS A 238 18.22 -16.78 21.02
C CYS A 238 19.07 -17.28 22.18
#